data_AF-A0A9D8RAT8-F1
#
_entry.id   AF-A0A9D8RAT8-F1
#
_cell.length_a   1.000
_cell.length_b   1.000
_cell.length_c   1.000
_cell.angle_alpha   90.00
_cell.angle_beta   90.00
_cell.angle_gamma   90.00
#
_symmetry.space_group_name_H-M   'P 1'
#
loop_
_entity.id
_entity.type
_entity.pdbx_description
1 polymer ?
#
loop_
_entity_poly.entity_id
_entity_poly.type
_entity_poly.pdbx_seq_one_letter_code
_entity_poly.pdbx_strand_id
1 'polypeptide(L)'
;AWIMEMIGKGPSNKGAVWVAIRIPDNAICAHANQSRITTFNQKDKKNVLYSKDVISFAREKGFFTGKDAEFSFNAAYAAPDFSGRRYCEARVWSFFNHFGDMMPYLDYAMGKVPNAEPMPLWIVPNHKVSVQEVEACMRDHYEGTPFALDQDMGGGIWEMPYRPTPLSFEVDGKKCFNERPTSTQQTGFSYVSQMRSWLPREVGGCLWWGNDDGNMVAYTPIYCCNTVQPECYNTPGADAVTFSMDNAYWVCNWVSNMVYPRYSQMFPSLKEVRDSLENSYFVNQKSIEDRALELYKESPASAQQFLNKYSNEKAQQMLERWKQLAYYLIVKYNDMAVKPEKDGKFERTPEGLGAKVKRPGFPESYARRLIKETGDKLLQP
;
A
#
# COMPACT_ATOMS: atom_id res chain seq x y z
N ALA A 1 6.23 -19.25 -3.49
CA ALA A 1 4.89 -18.84 -3.00
C ALA A 1 3.79 -19.49 -3.85
N TRP A 2 2.53 -19.46 -3.41
CA TRP A 2 1.37 -19.84 -4.24
C TRP A 2 0.45 -18.63 -4.40
N ILE A 3 -0.04 -18.40 -5.62
CA ILE A 3 -1.18 -17.51 -5.87
C ILE A 3 -2.41 -18.37 -6.10
N MET A 4 -3.54 -18.03 -5.46
CA MET A 4 -4.80 -18.74 -5.60
C MET A 4 -5.90 -17.74 -5.92
N GLU A 5 -6.67 -18.05 -6.95
CA GLU A 5 -7.86 -17.30 -7.34
C GLU A 5 -9.09 -18.20 -7.20
N MET A 6 -10.19 -17.64 -6.71
CA MET A 6 -11.41 -18.39 -6.45
C MET A 6 -12.65 -17.56 -6.74
N ILE A 7 -13.71 -18.24 -7.17
CA ILE A 7 -15.03 -17.66 -7.42
C ILE A 7 -16.11 -18.56 -6.82
N GLY A 8 -17.08 -17.93 -6.13
CA GLY A 8 -18.26 -18.63 -5.62
C GLY A 8 -19.17 -19.09 -6.75
N LYS A 9 -19.83 -20.25 -6.61
CA LYS A 9 -20.68 -20.83 -7.65
C LYS A 9 -22.06 -20.13 -7.83
N GLY A 10 -22.24 -18.99 -7.17
CA GLY A 10 -23.47 -18.21 -7.16
C GLY A 10 -24.52 -18.72 -6.17
N PRO A 11 -25.65 -18.01 -6.03
CA PRO A 11 -26.66 -18.30 -4.99
C PRO A 11 -27.29 -19.70 -5.10
N SER A 12 -27.40 -20.24 -6.31
CA SER A 12 -28.05 -21.52 -6.58
C SER A 12 -27.17 -22.74 -6.31
N ASN A 13 -25.86 -22.56 -6.12
CA ASN A 13 -24.89 -23.65 -5.98
C ASN A 13 -23.97 -23.40 -4.79
N LYS A 14 -23.90 -24.34 -3.84
CA LYS A 14 -22.95 -24.24 -2.73
C LYS A 14 -21.50 -24.48 -3.22
N GLY A 15 -20.57 -23.72 -2.63
CA GLY A 15 -19.13 -23.90 -2.83
C GLY A 15 -18.50 -22.90 -3.81
N ALA A 16 -17.22 -23.10 -4.07
CA ALA A 16 -16.40 -22.28 -4.95
C ALA A 16 -15.59 -23.16 -5.91
N VAL A 17 -15.28 -22.63 -7.08
CA VAL A 17 -14.24 -23.18 -7.95
C VAL A 17 -12.99 -22.32 -7.82
N TRP A 18 -11.82 -22.92 -7.97
CA TRP A 18 -10.56 -22.25 -7.71
C TRP A 18 -9.40 -22.86 -8.50
N VAL A 19 -8.37 -22.06 -8.70
CA VAL A 19 -7.07 -22.46 -9.26
C VAL A 19 -5.97 -21.82 -8.43
N ALA A 20 -4.89 -22.57 -8.21
CA ALA A 20 -3.69 -22.11 -7.53
C ALA A 20 -2.45 -22.49 -8.33
N ILE A 21 -1.53 -21.53 -8.49
CA ILE A 21 -0.27 -21.68 -9.22
C ILE A 21 0.90 -21.42 -8.27
N ARG A 22 1.86 -22.33 -8.25
CA ARG A 22 3.13 -22.13 -7.56
C ARG A 22 3.97 -21.16 -8.37
N ILE A 23 4.30 -20.03 -7.76
CA ILE A 23 5.20 -19.04 -8.35
C ILE A 23 6.64 -19.58 -8.27
N PRO A 24 7.43 -19.50 -9.37
CA PRO A 24 8.82 -19.92 -9.35
C PRO A 24 9.62 -19.24 -8.23
N ASP A 25 10.61 -19.95 -7.67
CA ASP A 25 11.35 -19.47 -6.49
C ASP A 25 12.20 -18.22 -6.79
N ASN A 26 12.49 -17.93 -8.06
CA ASN A 26 13.22 -16.74 -8.52
C ASN A 26 12.31 -15.65 -9.11
N ALA A 27 10.99 -15.74 -8.93
CA ALA A 27 10.03 -14.82 -9.53
C ALA A 27 9.21 -14.05 -8.48
N ILE A 28 8.69 -12.90 -8.89
CA ILE A 28 7.69 -12.12 -8.14
C ILE A 28 6.35 -12.17 -8.88
N CYS A 29 5.25 -12.24 -8.13
CA CYS A 29 3.89 -12.10 -8.64
C CYS A 29 3.19 -10.93 -7.94
N ALA A 30 2.23 -10.33 -8.62
CA ALA A 30 1.34 -9.34 -8.02
C ALA A 30 -0.10 -9.63 -8.42
N HIS A 31 -1.03 -9.25 -7.54
CA HIS A 31 -2.45 -9.39 -7.76
C HIS A 31 -3.16 -8.19 -7.17
N ALA A 32 -4.01 -7.58 -7.98
CA ALA A 32 -4.81 -6.42 -7.62
C ALA A 32 -6.27 -6.87 -7.39
N ASN A 33 -7.28 -6.13 -7.86
CA ASN A 33 -8.69 -6.56 -7.75
C ASN A 33 -9.21 -7.15 -9.07
N GLN A 34 -8.35 -7.83 -9.83
CA GLN A 34 -8.61 -8.43 -11.13
C GLN A 34 -7.94 -9.81 -11.17
N SER A 35 -8.67 -10.85 -11.58
CA SER A 35 -8.14 -12.20 -11.79
C SER A 35 -7.13 -12.21 -12.93
N ARG A 36 -5.99 -12.88 -12.73
CA ARG A 36 -4.83 -12.87 -13.63
C ARG A 36 -4.43 -14.26 -14.10
N ILE A 37 -4.85 -15.34 -13.42
CA ILE A 37 -4.54 -16.70 -13.85
C ILE A 37 -5.29 -16.97 -15.16
N THR A 38 -4.55 -17.16 -16.25
CA THR A 38 -5.10 -17.44 -17.57
C THR A 38 -5.24 -18.96 -17.78
N THR A 39 -4.59 -19.50 -18.81
CA THR A 39 -4.50 -20.94 -19.04
C THR A 39 -3.49 -21.57 -18.07
N PHE A 40 -3.71 -22.82 -17.69
CA PHE A 40 -2.83 -23.54 -16.78
C PHE A 40 -2.67 -25.01 -17.18
N ASN A 41 -1.47 -25.55 -16.96
CA ASN A 41 -1.18 -26.94 -17.28
C ASN A 41 -1.80 -27.89 -16.25
N GLN A 42 -2.96 -28.44 -16.58
CA GLN A 42 -3.68 -29.42 -15.75
C GLN A 42 -2.89 -30.70 -15.42
N LYS A 43 -1.85 -31.02 -16.21
CA LYS A 43 -0.98 -32.17 -15.98
C LYS A 43 0.15 -31.89 -14.99
N ASP A 44 0.46 -30.61 -14.71
CA ASP A 44 1.48 -30.24 -13.74
C ASP A 44 0.93 -30.32 -12.31
N LYS A 45 0.99 -31.52 -11.72
CA LYS A 45 0.52 -31.76 -10.35
C LYS A 45 1.43 -31.18 -9.26
N LYS A 46 2.62 -30.66 -9.64
CA LYS A 46 3.58 -30.09 -8.69
C LYS A 46 3.36 -28.59 -8.49
N ASN A 47 3.06 -27.87 -9.58
CA ASN A 47 2.94 -26.41 -9.55
C ASN A 47 1.52 -25.91 -9.80
N VAL A 48 0.55 -26.79 -10.11
CA VAL A 48 -0.84 -26.39 -10.39
C VAL A 48 -1.80 -27.25 -9.56
N LEU A 49 -2.66 -26.57 -8.81
CA LEU A 49 -3.77 -27.16 -8.07
C LEU A 49 -5.07 -26.45 -8.49
N TYR A 50 -6.17 -27.18 -8.62
CA TYR A 50 -7.45 -26.60 -9.04
C TYR A 50 -8.62 -27.48 -8.62
N SER A 51 -9.82 -26.90 -8.52
CA SER A 51 -11.03 -27.67 -8.23
C SER A 51 -11.35 -28.61 -9.38
N LYS A 52 -11.75 -29.86 -9.08
CA LYS A 52 -12.01 -30.90 -10.09
C LYS A 52 -13.06 -30.48 -11.14
N ASP A 53 -13.94 -29.58 -10.75
CA ASP A 53 -15.08 -29.10 -11.50
C ASP A 53 -14.89 -27.69 -12.09
N VAL A 54 -13.67 -27.13 -12.04
CA VAL A 54 -13.40 -25.77 -12.53
C VAL A 54 -13.83 -25.60 -14.00
N ILE A 55 -13.59 -26.57 -14.87
CA ILE A 55 -13.95 -26.43 -16.29
C ILE A 55 -15.42 -26.81 -16.54
N SER A 56 -15.91 -27.87 -15.90
CA SER A 56 -17.29 -28.32 -16.07
C SER A 56 -18.28 -27.28 -15.56
N PHE A 57 -17.95 -26.57 -14.48
CA PHE A 57 -18.78 -25.47 -13.97
C PHE A 57 -18.81 -24.28 -14.94
N ALA A 58 -17.68 -23.89 -15.53
CA ALA A 58 -17.67 -22.84 -16.55
C ALA A 58 -18.55 -23.20 -17.75
N ARG A 59 -18.52 -24.46 -18.19
CA ARG A 59 -19.37 -24.97 -19.28
C ARG A 59 -20.85 -24.97 -18.91
N GLU A 60 -21.20 -25.42 -17.70
CA GLU A 60 -22.58 -25.39 -17.19
C GLU A 60 -23.18 -23.97 -17.24
N LYS A 61 -22.36 -22.96 -16.89
CA LYS A 61 -22.78 -21.55 -16.93
C LYS A 61 -22.67 -20.89 -18.31
N GLY A 62 -22.17 -21.61 -19.32
CA GLY A 62 -21.96 -21.06 -20.66
C GLY A 62 -20.79 -20.07 -20.76
N PHE A 63 -19.91 -20.03 -19.77
CA PHE A 63 -18.75 -19.12 -19.73
C PHE A 63 -17.57 -19.62 -20.56
N PHE A 64 -17.55 -20.90 -20.91
CA PHE A 64 -16.47 -21.50 -21.70
C PHE A 64 -16.99 -22.59 -22.63
N THR A 65 -16.46 -22.59 -23.86
CA THR A 65 -16.60 -23.68 -24.83
C THR A 65 -15.22 -24.00 -25.43
N GLY A 66 -15.00 -25.21 -25.93
CA GLY A 66 -13.70 -25.64 -26.46
C GLY A 66 -13.03 -26.73 -25.61
N LYS A 67 -11.76 -27.00 -25.90
CA LYS A 67 -10.97 -28.07 -25.25
C LYS A 67 -10.50 -27.65 -23.87
N ASP A 68 -10.34 -28.60 -22.96
CA ASP A 68 -9.86 -28.33 -21.59
C ASP A 68 -8.51 -27.57 -21.57
N ALA A 69 -7.64 -27.82 -22.55
CA ALA A 69 -6.34 -27.15 -22.67
C ALA A 69 -6.43 -25.66 -23.04
N GLU A 70 -7.58 -25.21 -23.55
CA GLU A 70 -7.84 -23.82 -23.95
C GLU A 70 -8.52 -23.02 -22.83
N PHE A 71 -8.89 -23.68 -21.72
CA PHE A 71 -9.57 -23.04 -20.61
C PHE A 71 -8.65 -22.00 -19.94
N SER A 72 -9.12 -20.75 -19.90
CA SER A 72 -8.49 -19.64 -19.19
C SER A 72 -9.36 -19.21 -18.01
N PHE A 73 -8.83 -19.25 -16.79
CA PHE A 73 -9.61 -19.01 -15.56
C PHE A 73 -10.16 -17.58 -15.51
N ASN A 74 -9.30 -16.58 -15.73
CA ASN A 74 -9.73 -15.19 -15.72
C ASN A 74 -10.72 -14.90 -16.86
N ALA A 75 -10.50 -15.42 -18.07
CA ALA A 75 -11.39 -15.16 -19.21
C ALA A 75 -12.79 -15.75 -18.98
N ALA A 76 -12.89 -16.91 -18.31
CA ALA A 76 -14.16 -17.53 -17.99
C ALA A 76 -14.89 -16.85 -16.82
N TYR A 77 -14.17 -16.40 -15.79
CA TYR A 77 -14.78 -16.00 -14.52
C TYR A 77 -14.69 -14.52 -14.17
N ALA A 78 -13.76 -13.80 -14.76
CA ALA A 78 -13.49 -12.39 -14.48
C ALA A 78 -12.69 -11.77 -15.64
N ALA A 79 -13.24 -11.80 -16.87
CA ALA A 79 -12.54 -11.28 -18.04
C ALA A 79 -12.22 -9.79 -17.84
N PRO A 80 -10.97 -9.34 -18.03
CA PRO A 80 -10.57 -7.98 -17.69
C PRO A 80 -11.17 -6.98 -18.67
N ASP A 81 -12.04 -6.10 -18.15
CA ASP A 81 -12.57 -4.94 -18.86
C ASP A 81 -11.69 -3.70 -18.64
N PHE A 82 -12.15 -2.51 -19.04
CA PHE A 82 -11.42 -1.26 -18.81
C PHE A 82 -11.11 -1.05 -17.32
N SER A 83 -12.05 -1.36 -16.42
CA SER A 83 -11.86 -1.19 -14.97
C SER A 83 -10.85 -2.18 -14.39
N GLY A 84 -10.91 -3.45 -14.83
CA GLY A 84 -9.96 -4.48 -14.46
C GLY A 84 -8.54 -4.15 -14.93
N ARG A 85 -8.41 -3.62 -16.15
CA ARG A 85 -7.10 -3.21 -16.69
C ARG A 85 -6.60 -1.92 -16.01
N ARG A 86 -7.39 -0.85 -16.05
CA ARG A 86 -6.96 0.49 -15.60
C ARG A 86 -6.83 0.60 -14.09
N TYR A 87 -7.78 0.10 -13.31
CA TYR A 87 -7.77 0.26 -11.85
C TYR A 87 -7.05 -0.88 -11.12
N CYS A 88 -6.77 -2.00 -11.78
CA CYS A 88 -6.14 -3.16 -11.16
C CYS A 88 -4.81 -3.51 -11.82
N GLU A 89 -4.80 -3.85 -13.11
CA GLU A 89 -3.55 -4.23 -13.77
C GLU A 89 -2.56 -3.06 -13.86
N ALA A 90 -2.98 -1.80 -13.84
CA ALA A 90 -2.05 -0.66 -13.71
C ALA A 90 -1.22 -0.71 -12.41
N ARG A 91 -1.80 -1.11 -11.27
CA ARG A 91 -1.07 -1.28 -10.00
C ARG A 91 -0.06 -2.41 -10.08
N VAL A 92 -0.45 -3.51 -10.72
CA VAL A 92 0.45 -4.65 -10.98
C VAL A 92 1.58 -4.24 -11.91
N TRP A 93 1.26 -3.48 -12.96
CA TRP A 93 2.22 -2.94 -13.92
C TRP A 93 3.26 -2.09 -13.20
N SER A 94 2.81 -1.16 -12.34
CA SER A 94 3.70 -0.31 -11.55
C SER A 94 4.62 -1.13 -10.65
N PHE A 95 4.05 -2.09 -9.89
CA PHE A 95 4.83 -2.99 -9.05
C PHE A 95 5.90 -3.75 -9.84
N PHE A 96 5.56 -4.36 -10.97
CA PHE A 96 6.54 -5.06 -11.79
C PHE A 96 7.56 -4.10 -12.42
N ASN A 97 7.16 -2.86 -12.74
CA ASN A 97 8.04 -1.86 -13.35
C ASN A 97 9.16 -1.39 -12.41
N HIS A 98 8.99 -1.53 -11.08
CA HIS A 98 10.08 -1.34 -10.12
C HIS A 98 11.20 -2.40 -10.26
N PHE A 99 10.91 -3.56 -10.86
CA PHE A 99 11.82 -4.72 -10.88
C PHE A 99 12.10 -5.27 -12.29
N GLY A 100 11.62 -4.62 -13.35
CA GLY A 100 11.79 -5.07 -14.72
C GLY A 100 11.22 -4.07 -15.73
N ASP A 101 11.55 -4.25 -17.01
CA ASP A 101 10.96 -3.46 -18.09
C ASP A 101 9.53 -3.92 -18.37
N MET A 102 8.56 -3.09 -18.02
CA MET A 102 7.14 -3.35 -18.23
C MET A 102 6.54 -2.56 -19.38
N MET A 103 7.33 -1.77 -20.11
CA MET A 103 6.85 -1.01 -21.26
C MET A 103 6.09 -1.84 -22.31
N PRO A 104 6.48 -3.09 -22.62
CA PRO A 104 5.70 -3.93 -23.55
C PRO A 104 4.24 -4.17 -23.16
N TYR A 105 3.90 -4.03 -21.88
CA TYR A 105 2.56 -4.27 -21.33
C TYR A 105 1.81 -2.99 -20.94
N LEU A 106 2.36 -1.82 -21.29
CA LEU A 106 1.75 -0.53 -20.93
C LEU A 106 0.34 -0.38 -21.53
N ASP A 107 0.15 -0.74 -22.80
CA ASP A 107 -1.14 -0.66 -23.49
C ASP A 107 -2.21 -1.53 -22.82
N TYR A 108 -1.81 -2.69 -22.28
CA TYR A 108 -2.69 -3.56 -21.52
C TYR A 108 -3.13 -2.89 -20.22
N ALA A 109 -2.19 -2.34 -19.44
CA ALA A 109 -2.47 -1.61 -18.20
C ALA A 109 -3.27 -0.31 -18.42
N MET A 110 -3.13 0.34 -19.58
CA MET A 110 -3.94 1.51 -19.95
C MET A 110 -5.40 1.16 -20.23
N GLY A 111 -5.69 -0.10 -20.60
CA GLY A 111 -7.04 -0.59 -20.88
C GLY A 111 -7.70 -0.01 -22.15
N LYS A 112 -6.96 0.75 -22.98
CA LYS A 112 -7.50 1.41 -24.18
C LYS A 112 -7.41 0.56 -25.45
N VAL A 113 -6.45 -0.37 -25.50
CA VAL A 113 -6.22 -1.24 -26.66
C VAL A 113 -6.92 -2.58 -26.42
N PRO A 114 -7.96 -2.95 -27.21
CA PRO A 114 -8.76 -4.14 -26.95
C PRO A 114 -7.94 -5.44 -26.86
N ASN A 115 -7.05 -5.66 -27.82
CA ASN A 115 -6.24 -6.87 -27.98
C ASN A 115 -4.79 -6.68 -27.51
N ALA A 116 -4.55 -5.80 -26.54
CA ALA A 116 -3.21 -5.66 -25.95
C ALA A 116 -2.76 -6.98 -25.30
N GLU A 117 -1.47 -7.28 -25.44
CA GLU A 117 -0.83 -8.46 -24.84
C GLU A 117 -1.04 -8.47 -23.32
N PRO A 118 -1.67 -9.50 -22.74
CA PRO A 118 -1.86 -9.58 -21.30
C PRO A 118 -0.53 -9.67 -20.55
N MET A 119 -0.46 -8.96 -19.41
CA MET A 119 0.72 -9.00 -18.55
C MET A 119 0.93 -10.40 -17.93
N PRO A 120 2.17 -10.90 -17.84
CA PRO A 120 2.43 -12.22 -17.27
C PRO A 120 2.06 -12.29 -15.79
N LEU A 121 1.66 -13.47 -15.31
CA LEU A 121 1.27 -13.69 -13.90
C LEU A 121 2.41 -13.33 -12.92
N TRP A 122 3.66 -13.55 -13.34
CA TRP A 122 4.87 -13.26 -12.59
C TRP A 122 6.00 -12.84 -13.53
N ILE A 123 7.01 -12.15 -12.99
CA ILE A 123 8.26 -11.83 -13.69
C ILE A 123 9.45 -12.29 -12.85
N VAL A 124 10.60 -12.50 -13.50
CA VAL A 124 11.88 -12.62 -12.79
C VAL A 124 12.41 -11.20 -12.60
N PRO A 125 12.56 -10.72 -11.35
CA PRO A 125 13.06 -9.37 -11.11
C PRO A 125 14.52 -9.26 -11.55
N ASN A 126 14.93 -8.06 -11.97
CA ASN A 126 16.30 -7.75 -12.39
C ASN A 126 17.33 -7.77 -11.24
N HIS A 127 16.88 -7.84 -9.98
CA HIS A 127 17.69 -8.06 -8.78
C HIS A 127 16.88 -8.77 -7.67
N LYS A 128 17.54 -9.13 -6.56
CA LYS A 128 16.84 -9.70 -5.39
C LYS A 128 16.05 -8.61 -4.66
N VAL A 129 14.76 -8.84 -4.47
CA VAL A 129 13.84 -7.89 -3.83
C VAL A 129 14.00 -7.91 -2.31
N SER A 130 14.18 -6.74 -1.71
CA SER A 130 14.24 -6.51 -0.27
C SER A 130 12.85 -6.22 0.34
N VAL A 131 12.73 -6.30 1.66
CA VAL A 131 11.47 -5.92 2.36
C VAL A 131 11.15 -4.45 2.14
N GLN A 132 12.16 -3.59 2.21
CA GLN A 132 12.05 -2.14 2.04
C GLN A 132 11.48 -1.77 0.66
N GLU A 133 11.88 -2.49 -0.38
CA GLU A 133 11.35 -2.28 -1.73
C GLU A 133 9.89 -2.71 -1.86
N VAL A 134 9.49 -3.81 -1.22
CA VAL A 134 8.08 -4.22 -1.17
C VAL A 134 7.26 -3.20 -0.39
N GLU A 135 7.76 -2.71 0.75
CA GLU A 135 7.11 -1.63 1.51
C GLU A 135 7.00 -0.36 0.68
N ALA A 136 8.04 0.02 -0.07
CA ALA A 136 7.99 1.17 -0.98
C ALA A 136 6.91 1.00 -2.06
N CYS A 137 6.75 -0.21 -2.62
CA CYS A 137 5.67 -0.49 -3.57
C CYS A 137 4.27 -0.37 -2.96
N MET A 138 4.11 -0.62 -1.66
CA MET A 138 2.83 -0.38 -0.96
C MET A 138 2.49 1.10 -0.79
N ARG A 139 3.46 1.99 -1.07
CA ARG A 139 3.33 3.46 -1.02
C ARG A 139 3.18 4.10 -2.39
N ASP A 140 3.14 3.28 -3.44
CA ASP A 140 3.22 3.72 -4.83
C ASP A 140 1.96 4.48 -5.27
N HIS A 141 2.16 5.63 -5.91
CA HIS A 141 1.15 6.40 -6.63
C HIS A 141 1.55 6.62 -8.10
N TYR A 142 2.30 5.67 -8.67
CA TYR A 142 2.75 5.68 -10.05
C TYR A 142 3.77 6.77 -10.41
N GLU A 143 4.46 7.35 -9.43
CA GLU A 143 5.41 8.44 -9.64
C GLU A 143 6.43 8.09 -10.74
N GLY A 144 6.67 9.01 -11.67
CA GLY A 144 7.59 8.80 -12.79
C GLY A 144 7.06 7.92 -13.94
N THR A 145 5.78 7.53 -13.91
CA THR A 145 5.15 6.72 -14.97
C THR A 145 4.02 7.48 -15.69
N PRO A 146 3.49 6.96 -16.81
CA PRO A 146 2.31 7.55 -17.46
C PRO A 146 1.03 7.59 -16.62
N PHE A 147 1.01 6.96 -15.44
CA PHE A 147 -0.14 6.91 -14.54
C PHE A 147 0.02 7.81 -13.31
N ALA A 148 1.10 8.58 -13.25
CA ALA A 148 1.43 9.45 -12.12
C ALA A 148 0.32 10.48 -11.82
N LEU A 149 0.07 10.68 -10.53
CA LEU A 149 -0.97 11.58 -10.03
C LEU A 149 -0.44 12.98 -9.65
N ASP A 150 0.84 13.25 -9.87
CA ASP A 150 1.55 14.45 -9.41
C ASP A 150 1.66 15.55 -10.48
N GLN A 151 1.02 15.39 -11.65
CA GLN A 151 1.15 16.32 -12.79
C GLN A 151 -0.13 17.08 -13.17
N ASP A 152 -1.24 16.94 -12.43
CA ASP A 152 -2.53 17.54 -12.77
C ASP A 152 -3.22 18.27 -11.60
N MET A 153 -4.36 18.93 -11.85
CA MET A 153 -5.05 19.78 -10.85
C MET A 153 -5.77 18.98 -9.77
N GLY A 154 -5.97 17.68 -9.98
CA GLY A 154 -6.61 16.76 -9.06
C GLY A 154 -5.84 16.57 -7.75
N GLY A 155 -4.54 16.92 -7.72
CA GLY A 155 -3.77 17.00 -6.47
C GLY A 155 -4.12 18.21 -5.59
N GLY A 156 -4.94 19.15 -6.08
CA GLY A 156 -5.33 20.35 -5.34
C GLY A 156 -4.18 21.34 -5.15
N ILE A 157 -4.37 22.29 -4.23
CA ILE A 157 -3.40 23.37 -3.94
C ILE A 157 -2.04 22.80 -3.54
N TRP A 158 -2.04 21.72 -2.76
CA TRP A 158 -0.84 21.14 -2.14
C TRP A 158 -0.46 19.78 -2.69
N GLU A 159 -0.83 19.51 -3.96
CA GLU A 159 -0.24 18.45 -4.78
C GLU A 159 -0.32 17.05 -4.16
N MET A 160 -1.47 16.69 -3.59
CA MET A 160 -1.65 15.36 -3.00
C MET A 160 -1.70 14.28 -4.11
N PRO A 161 -1.01 13.14 -3.96
CA PRO A 161 -1.00 12.07 -4.97
C PRO A 161 -2.24 11.16 -4.86
N TYR A 162 -3.39 11.73 -4.50
CA TYR A 162 -4.63 11.00 -4.28
C TYR A 162 -5.80 11.65 -5.01
N ARG A 163 -6.87 10.88 -5.23
CA ARG A 163 -8.10 11.33 -5.88
C ARG A 163 -9.32 10.98 -5.05
N PRO A 164 -10.37 11.82 -5.05
CA PRO A 164 -11.63 11.48 -4.40
C PRO A 164 -12.29 10.30 -5.11
N THR A 165 -13.00 9.49 -4.34
CA THR A 165 -13.91 8.46 -4.86
C THR A 165 -15.33 9.02 -5.00
N PRO A 166 -16.16 8.54 -5.97
CA PRO A 166 -15.95 7.39 -6.84
C PRO A 166 -14.86 7.60 -7.92
N LEU A 167 -14.23 6.52 -8.37
CA LEU A 167 -13.16 6.56 -9.38
C LEU A 167 -13.65 6.94 -10.78
N SER A 168 -14.97 6.89 -11.02
CA SER A 168 -15.58 7.31 -12.27
C SER A 168 -16.55 8.46 -12.01
N PHE A 169 -16.59 9.44 -12.90
CA PHE A 169 -17.48 10.60 -12.82
C PHE A 169 -17.93 11.04 -14.22
N GLU A 170 -18.84 12.00 -14.30
CA GLU A 170 -19.37 12.50 -15.58
C GLU A 170 -19.20 14.02 -15.66
N VAL A 171 -18.76 14.51 -16.83
CA VAL A 171 -18.70 15.93 -17.18
C VAL A 171 -19.26 16.09 -18.58
N ASP A 172 -20.27 16.95 -18.73
CA ASP A 172 -20.93 17.24 -20.02
C ASP A 172 -21.36 15.97 -20.81
N GLY A 173 -21.93 14.98 -20.11
CA GLY A 173 -22.38 13.72 -20.74
C GLY A 173 -21.26 12.72 -21.02
N LYS A 174 -20.00 13.01 -20.68
CA LYS A 174 -18.84 12.14 -20.92
C LYS A 174 -18.39 11.47 -19.63
N LYS A 175 -18.22 10.15 -19.68
CA LYS A 175 -17.62 9.38 -18.60
C LYS A 175 -16.12 9.67 -18.52
N CYS A 176 -15.68 10.07 -17.33
CA CYS A 176 -14.31 10.34 -16.95
C CYS A 176 -13.91 9.41 -15.79
N PHE A 177 -12.61 9.36 -15.50
CA PHE A 177 -12.10 8.56 -14.40
C PHE A 177 -10.88 9.19 -13.72
N ASN A 178 -10.58 8.68 -12.52
CA ASN A 178 -9.38 8.95 -11.73
C ASN A 178 -8.53 7.69 -11.63
N GLU A 179 -7.20 7.84 -11.58
CA GLU A 179 -6.32 6.69 -11.33
C GLU A 179 -6.56 6.11 -9.94
N ARG A 180 -6.35 4.80 -9.84
CA ARG A 180 -6.37 4.09 -8.55
C ARG A 180 -4.94 3.67 -8.17
N PRO A 181 -4.23 4.44 -7.35
CA PRO A 181 -2.89 4.09 -6.88
C PRO A 181 -2.90 2.89 -5.91
N THR A 182 -1.73 2.33 -5.63
CA THR A 182 -1.57 1.23 -4.66
C THR A 182 -1.83 1.74 -3.24
N SER A 183 -1.17 2.84 -2.87
CA SER A 183 -1.43 3.54 -1.62
C SER A 183 -2.71 4.36 -1.74
N THR A 184 -3.58 4.33 -0.74
CA THR A 184 -4.88 5.01 -0.81
C THR A 184 -5.46 5.30 0.56
N GLN A 185 -6.26 6.38 0.66
CA GLN A 185 -6.87 6.84 1.91
C GLN A 185 -7.93 5.90 2.48
N GLN A 186 -8.38 4.90 1.71
CA GLN A 186 -9.33 3.88 2.20
C GLN A 186 -8.66 2.66 2.85
N THR A 187 -7.33 2.65 2.96
CA THR A 187 -6.59 1.54 3.54
C THR A 187 -6.83 1.49 5.05
N GLY A 188 -7.42 0.42 5.56
CA GLY A 188 -7.56 0.23 7.02
C GLY A 188 -6.23 -0.18 7.68
N PHE A 189 -5.46 -1.00 6.99
CA PHE A 189 -4.11 -1.42 7.36
C PHE A 189 -3.39 -1.97 6.13
N SER A 190 -2.07 -2.03 6.19
CA SER A 190 -1.20 -2.61 5.18
C SER A 190 -0.10 -3.40 5.88
N TYR A 191 0.40 -4.48 5.27
CA TYR A 191 1.54 -5.19 5.83
C TYR A 191 2.38 -5.90 4.77
N VAL A 192 3.67 -6.06 5.08
CA VAL A 192 4.61 -6.91 4.34
C VAL A 192 4.96 -8.12 5.19
N SER A 193 4.74 -9.31 4.64
CA SER A 193 4.99 -10.58 5.32
C SER A 193 6.36 -11.14 4.92
N GLN A 194 7.30 -11.18 5.87
CA GLN A 194 8.63 -11.76 5.69
C GLN A 194 8.68 -13.15 6.34
N MET A 195 8.80 -14.20 5.53
CA MET A 195 8.82 -15.60 5.98
C MET A 195 10.16 -16.25 5.67
N ARG A 196 10.96 -16.51 6.71
CA ARG A 196 12.36 -16.95 6.58
C ARG A 196 12.53 -18.38 7.10
N SER A 197 12.45 -19.33 6.18
CA SER A 197 12.51 -20.78 6.50
C SER A 197 13.87 -21.25 7.03
N TRP A 198 14.92 -20.45 6.92
CA TRP A 198 16.25 -20.74 7.45
C TRP A 198 16.41 -20.36 8.93
N LEU A 199 15.38 -19.79 9.55
CA LEU A 199 15.31 -19.50 10.98
C LEU A 199 14.29 -20.44 11.66
N PRO A 200 14.40 -20.67 12.98
CA PRO A 200 13.36 -21.37 13.74
C PRO A 200 11.99 -20.72 13.55
N ARG A 201 10.92 -21.53 13.64
CA ARG A 201 9.53 -21.09 13.43
C ARG A 201 9.18 -19.83 14.23
N GLU A 202 9.66 -19.76 15.47
CA GLU A 202 9.40 -18.70 16.42
C GLU A 202 10.06 -17.36 16.01
N VAL A 203 11.11 -17.38 15.19
CA VAL A 203 11.90 -16.19 14.80
C VAL A 203 11.70 -15.83 13.32
N GLY A 204 11.51 -16.83 12.47
CA GLY A 204 11.58 -16.68 11.02
C GLY A 204 10.44 -15.86 10.39
N GLY A 205 9.28 -15.76 11.04
CA GLY A 205 8.14 -15.00 10.55
C GLY A 205 8.04 -13.60 11.17
N CYS A 206 8.00 -12.57 10.34
CA CYS A 206 7.77 -11.17 10.75
C CYS A 206 6.75 -10.50 9.82
N LEU A 207 5.73 -9.89 10.40
CA LEU A 207 4.80 -9.00 9.71
C LEU A 207 5.24 -7.56 9.96
N TRP A 208 5.60 -6.85 8.90
CA TRP A 208 5.84 -5.41 8.93
C TRP A 208 4.50 -4.73 8.77
N TRP A 209 3.93 -4.22 9.87
CA TRP A 209 2.51 -3.85 9.98
C TRP A 209 2.32 -2.34 10.11
N GLY A 210 1.40 -1.78 9.32
CA GLY A 210 0.98 -0.37 9.38
C GLY A 210 -0.55 -0.26 9.44
N ASN A 211 -1.06 0.63 10.31
CA ASN A 211 -2.49 0.92 10.44
C ASN A 211 -2.82 2.22 9.70
N ASP A 212 -3.72 2.21 8.72
CA ASP A 212 -4.00 3.28 7.74
C ASP A 212 -3.18 3.15 6.43
N ASP A 213 -3.08 4.23 5.64
CA ASP A 213 -2.46 4.28 4.32
C ASP A 213 -0.94 4.02 4.35
N GLY A 214 -0.45 3.13 3.49
CA GLY A 214 0.95 2.67 3.49
C GLY A 214 1.97 3.81 3.33
N ASN A 215 1.65 4.82 2.51
CA ASN A 215 2.50 6.01 2.37
C ASN A 215 2.47 6.92 3.60
N MET A 216 1.43 6.84 4.42
CA MET A 216 1.25 7.75 5.55
C MET A 216 1.69 7.17 6.88
N VAL A 217 2.18 5.93 6.96
CA VAL A 217 2.45 5.26 8.23
C VAL A 217 3.76 4.48 8.22
N ALA A 218 4.28 4.23 9.42
CA ALA A 218 5.47 3.39 9.61
C ALA A 218 5.08 1.91 9.71
N TYR A 219 5.80 1.04 9.02
CA TYR A 219 5.69 -0.41 9.19
C TYR A 219 6.44 -0.89 10.44
N THR A 220 5.70 -1.34 11.45
CA THR A 220 6.24 -1.85 12.71
C THR A 220 6.47 -3.36 12.63
N PRO A 221 7.61 -3.90 13.12
CA PRO A 221 7.85 -5.34 13.11
C PRO A 221 7.03 -6.09 14.17
N ILE A 222 6.16 -7.00 13.71
CA ILE A 222 5.35 -7.90 14.54
C ILE A 222 5.74 -9.35 14.22
N TYR A 223 6.45 -10.00 15.15
CA TYR A 223 6.86 -11.38 14.96
C TYR A 223 5.67 -12.33 15.05
N CYS A 224 5.61 -13.30 14.13
CA CYS A 224 4.47 -14.21 14.01
C CYS A 224 4.31 -15.16 15.20
N CYS A 225 5.31 -15.25 16.08
CA CYS A 225 5.21 -16.02 17.32
C CYS A 225 4.40 -15.31 18.42
N ASN A 226 4.02 -14.04 18.23
CA ASN A 226 3.21 -13.29 19.19
C ASN A 226 1.96 -14.07 19.60
N THR A 227 1.76 -14.22 20.91
CA THR A 227 0.55 -14.77 21.52
C THR A 227 -0.33 -13.69 22.13
N VAL A 228 0.21 -12.47 22.30
CA VAL A 228 -0.49 -11.28 22.75
C VAL A 228 -0.35 -10.19 21.70
N GLN A 229 -1.47 -9.75 21.16
CA GLN A 229 -1.53 -8.63 20.21
C GLN A 229 -1.18 -7.29 20.89
N PRO A 230 -0.54 -6.34 20.18
CA PRO A 230 -0.35 -4.99 20.70
C PRO A 230 -1.70 -4.33 21.04
N GLU A 231 -1.81 -3.75 22.23
CA GLU A 231 -3.05 -3.11 22.68
C GLU A 231 -3.46 -1.95 21.76
N CYS A 232 -2.50 -1.16 21.26
CA CYS A 232 -2.78 -0.08 20.32
C CYS A 232 -3.40 -0.54 18.99
N TYR A 233 -3.27 -1.82 18.63
CA TYR A 233 -3.86 -2.40 17.42
C TYR A 233 -5.20 -3.10 17.70
N ASN A 234 -5.55 -3.27 18.97
CA ASN A 234 -6.82 -3.83 19.43
C ASN A 234 -7.28 -3.12 20.71
N THR A 235 -7.41 -1.80 20.62
CA THR A 235 -7.71 -0.95 21.77
C THR A 235 -9.14 -1.23 22.25
N PRO A 236 -9.35 -1.62 23.52
CA PRO A 236 -10.70 -1.80 24.05
C PRO A 236 -11.54 -0.52 23.93
N GLY A 237 -12.77 -0.66 23.44
CA GLY A 237 -13.71 0.45 23.27
C GLY A 237 -13.48 1.35 22.06
N ALA A 238 -12.43 1.11 21.25
CA ALA A 238 -12.28 1.73 19.95
C ALA A 238 -12.82 0.80 18.85
N ASP A 239 -13.52 1.37 17.87
CA ASP A 239 -14.03 0.65 16.70
C ASP A 239 -14.06 1.59 15.48
N ALA A 240 -14.72 1.18 14.39
CA ALA A 240 -14.80 1.95 13.15
C ALA A 240 -15.52 3.31 13.27
N VAL A 241 -16.20 3.60 14.39
CA VAL A 241 -16.91 4.88 14.63
C VAL A 241 -16.59 5.51 15.99
N THR A 242 -15.77 4.87 16.82
CA THR A 242 -15.41 5.33 18.17
C THR A 242 -13.91 5.61 18.25
N PHE A 243 -13.56 6.89 18.27
CA PHE A 243 -12.18 7.34 18.34
C PHE A 243 -11.55 7.06 19.71
N SER A 244 -10.27 6.67 19.71
CA SER A 244 -9.43 6.65 20.91
C SER A 244 -8.02 7.13 20.57
N MET A 245 -7.44 7.94 21.46
CA MET A 245 -6.03 8.30 21.37
C MET A 245 -5.11 7.10 21.56
N ASP A 246 -5.58 6.02 22.18
CA ASP A 246 -4.79 4.81 22.40
C ASP A 246 -4.92 3.80 21.25
N ASN A 247 -5.60 4.19 20.17
CA ASN A 247 -5.78 3.37 18.99
C ASN A 247 -4.92 3.85 17.81
N ALA A 248 -4.08 2.95 17.30
CA ALA A 248 -3.13 3.26 16.24
C ALA A 248 -3.83 3.64 14.93
N TYR A 249 -4.90 2.93 14.55
CA TYR A 249 -5.67 3.29 13.35
C TYR A 249 -6.17 4.73 13.44
N TRP A 250 -6.81 5.11 14.55
CA TRP A 250 -7.37 6.44 14.71
C TRP A 250 -6.33 7.56 14.75
N VAL A 251 -5.21 7.37 15.47
CA VAL A 251 -4.14 8.39 15.51
C VAL A 251 -3.41 8.49 14.17
N CYS A 252 -3.15 7.37 13.49
CA CYS A 252 -2.55 7.39 12.14
C CYS A 252 -3.49 8.08 11.15
N ASN A 253 -4.76 7.69 11.12
CA ASN A 253 -5.77 8.26 10.24
C ASN A 253 -5.97 9.77 10.50
N TRP A 254 -5.92 10.23 11.75
CA TRP A 254 -5.94 11.66 12.08
C TRP A 254 -4.77 12.41 11.43
N VAL A 255 -3.55 11.90 11.59
CA VAL A 255 -2.35 12.47 10.98
C VAL A 255 -2.46 12.48 9.45
N SER A 256 -2.84 11.37 8.84
CA SER A 256 -3.02 11.27 7.39
C SER A 256 -4.05 12.28 6.86
N ASN A 257 -5.22 12.40 7.50
CA ASN A 257 -6.26 13.34 7.10
C ASN A 257 -5.86 14.82 7.28
N MET A 258 -4.96 15.12 8.22
CA MET A 258 -4.35 16.44 8.31
C MET A 258 -3.39 16.73 7.15
N VAL A 259 -2.65 15.71 6.70
CA VAL A 259 -1.61 15.81 5.68
C VAL A 259 -2.17 15.81 4.26
N TYR A 260 -3.15 14.95 3.93
CA TYR A 260 -3.71 14.85 2.58
C TYR A 260 -4.02 16.22 1.92
N PRO A 261 -4.81 17.13 2.51
CA PRO A 261 -5.16 18.39 1.86
C PRO A 261 -3.99 19.39 1.79
N ARG A 262 -2.88 19.13 2.49
CA ARG A 262 -1.69 19.99 2.60
C ARG A 262 -0.41 19.19 2.33
N TYR A 263 -0.48 18.25 1.39
CA TYR A 263 0.51 17.20 1.21
C TYR A 263 1.93 17.76 1.02
N SER A 264 2.20 18.57 0.00
CA SER A 264 3.55 19.11 -0.23
C SER A 264 4.05 20.03 0.90
N GLN A 265 3.15 20.57 1.74
CA GLN A 265 3.53 21.36 2.92
C GLN A 265 3.87 20.49 4.14
N MET A 266 3.10 19.43 4.41
CA MET A 266 3.15 18.68 5.68
C MET A 266 3.77 17.28 5.57
N PHE A 267 3.67 16.64 4.40
CA PHE A 267 4.17 15.29 4.18
C PHE A 267 5.67 15.14 4.45
N PRO A 268 6.57 16.10 4.14
CA PRO A 268 7.99 15.95 4.44
C PRO A 268 8.28 15.67 5.93
N SER A 269 7.58 16.34 6.85
CA SER A 269 7.74 16.09 8.29
C SER A 269 7.16 14.73 8.73
N LEU A 270 6.05 14.30 8.15
CA LEU A 270 5.51 12.96 8.39
C LEU A 270 6.51 11.90 7.90
N LYS A 271 6.99 12.03 6.66
CA LYS A 271 7.94 11.14 6.01
C LYS A 271 9.22 10.98 6.82
N GLU A 272 9.77 12.08 7.33
CA GLU A 272 10.96 12.04 8.18
C GLU A 272 10.76 11.16 9.44
N VAL A 273 9.61 11.31 10.12
CA VAL A 273 9.29 10.49 11.30
C VAL A 273 9.06 9.03 10.92
N ARG A 274 8.29 8.78 9.86
CA ARG A 274 8.02 7.45 9.32
C ARG A 274 9.33 6.71 9.02
N ASP A 275 10.17 7.31 8.18
CA ASP A 275 11.41 6.70 7.71
C ASP A 275 12.42 6.53 8.85
N SER A 276 12.45 7.44 9.84
CA SER A 276 13.29 7.30 11.02
C SER A 276 12.92 6.07 11.86
N LEU A 277 11.62 5.80 12.04
CA LEU A 277 11.16 4.63 12.79
C LEU A 277 11.54 3.35 12.06
N GLU A 278 11.19 3.24 10.78
CA GLU A 278 11.48 2.07 9.95
C GLU A 278 12.98 1.78 9.86
N ASN A 279 13.80 2.79 9.58
CA ASN A 279 15.25 2.63 9.55
C ASN A 279 15.78 2.11 10.89
N SER A 280 15.24 2.59 12.02
CA SER A 280 15.62 2.07 13.34
C SER A 280 15.26 0.60 13.50
N TYR A 281 14.12 0.15 12.95
CA TYR A 281 13.69 -1.24 13.03
C TYR A 281 14.59 -2.14 12.18
N PHE A 282 14.88 -1.74 10.94
CA PHE A 282 15.76 -2.48 10.03
C PHE A 282 17.18 -2.61 10.56
N VAL A 283 17.77 -1.52 11.06
CA VAL A 283 19.12 -1.52 11.64
C VAL A 283 19.21 -2.46 12.84
N ASN A 284 18.17 -2.52 13.68
CA ASN A 284 18.17 -3.35 14.88
C ASN A 284 17.69 -4.79 14.65
N GLN A 285 17.09 -5.11 13.49
CA GLN A 285 16.45 -6.41 13.28
C GLN A 285 17.41 -7.57 13.57
N LYS A 286 18.63 -7.51 13.03
CA LYS A 286 19.62 -8.57 13.22
C LYS A 286 19.96 -8.80 14.69
N SER A 287 20.23 -7.74 15.46
CA SER A 287 20.64 -7.89 16.86
C SER A 287 19.50 -8.42 17.74
N ILE A 288 18.26 -8.02 17.44
CA ILE A 288 17.06 -8.56 18.09
C ILE A 288 16.91 -10.05 17.78
N GLU A 289 17.12 -10.46 16.52
CA GLU A 289 17.00 -11.87 16.12
C GLU A 289 18.14 -12.73 16.66
N ASP A 290 19.38 -12.23 16.68
CA ASP A 290 20.51 -12.92 17.30
C ASP A 290 20.21 -13.20 18.78
N ARG A 291 19.65 -12.21 19.50
CA ARG A 291 19.22 -12.39 20.89
C ARG A 291 18.08 -13.39 21.03
N ALA A 292 17.10 -13.37 20.13
CA ALA A 292 16.02 -14.34 20.13
C ALA A 292 16.53 -15.77 19.87
N LEU A 293 17.53 -15.93 18.99
CA LEU A 293 18.17 -17.22 18.71
C LEU A 293 19.00 -17.73 19.89
N GLU A 294 19.64 -16.86 20.67
CA GLU A 294 20.29 -17.23 21.93
C GLU A 294 19.27 -17.79 22.93
N LEU A 295 18.17 -17.04 23.15
CA LEU A 295 17.09 -17.46 24.05
C LEU A 295 16.40 -18.75 23.57
N TYR A 296 16.31 -18.95 22.25
CA TYR A 296 15.73 -20.15 21.67
C TYR A 296 16.50 -21.42 22.07
N LYS A 297 17.83 -21.32 22.23
CA LYS A 297 18.67 -22.44 22.70
C LYS A 297 18.37 -22.83 24.15
N GLU A 298 17.91 -21.88 24.96
CA GLU A 298 17.44 -22.14 26.32
C GLU A 298 16.04 -22.78 26.28
N SER A 299 15.09 -22.12 25.61
CA SER A 299 13.79 -22.70 25.27
C SER A 299 13.08 -21.92 24.15
N PRO A 300 12.26 -22.57 23.31
CA PRO A 300 11.41 -21.87 22.34
C PRO A 300 10.49 -20.82 22.97
N ALA A 301 10.00 -21.08 24.19
CA ALA A 301 9.14 -20.17 24.94
C ALA A 301 9.87 -18.86 25.33
N SER A 302 11.16 -18.93 25.67
CA SER A 302 11.98 -17.75 26.00
C SER A 302 12.11 -16.81 24.80
N ALA A 303 12.39 -17.35 23.61
CA ALA A 303 12.46 -16.57 22.38
C ALA A 303 11.10 -15.94 22.02
N GLN A 304 10.02 -16.72 22.14
CA GLN A 304 8.67 -16.23 21.91
C GLN A 304 8.32 -15.07 22.84
N GLN A 305 8.56 -15.21 24.15
CA GLN A 305 8.27 -14.16 25.13
C GLN A 305 9.04 -12.87 24.83
N PHE A 306 10.32 -13.00 24.46
CA PHE A 306 11.16 -11.87 24.08
C PHE A 306 10.64 -11.15 22.83
N LEU A 307 10.35 -11.89 21.75
CA LEU A 307 9.86 -11.32 20.50
C LEU A 307 8.43 -10.76 20.64
N ASN A 308 7.59 -11.37 21.49
CA ASN A 308 6.29 -10.81 21.84
C ASN A 308 6.42 -9.46 22.53
N LYS A 309 7.30 -9.37 23.53
CA LYS A 309 7.56 -8.11 24.24
C LYS A 309 8.08 -7.05 23.27
N TYR A 310 9.07 -7.39 22.44
CA TYR A 310 9.63 -6.49 21.44
C TYR A 310 8.58 -5.95 20.48
N SER A 311 7.77 -6.83 19.88
CA SER A 311 6.73 -6.44 18.92
C SER A 311 5.71 -5.48 19.54
N ASN A 312 5.25 -5.76 20.76
CA ASN A 312 4.26 -4.93 21.45
C ASN A 312 4.85 -3.59 21.90
N GLU A 313 6.11 -3.58 22.37
CA GLU A 313 6.83 -2.35 22.70
C GLU A 313 7.02 -1.46 21.46
N LYS A 314 7.37 -2.03 20.30
CA LYS A 314 7.56 -1.24 19.08
C LYS A 314 6.25 -0.67 18.55
N ALA A 315 5.15 -1.42 18.64
CA ALA A 315 3.83 -0.92 18.30
C ALA A 315 3.41 0.26 19.20
N GLN A 316 3.61 0.14 20.52
CA GLN A 316 3.30 1.24 21.44
C GLN A 316 4.21 2.46 21.22
N GLN A 317 5.51 2.24 21.00
CA GLN A 317 6.46 3.32 20.70
C GLN A 317 6.09 4.06 19.41
N MET A 318 5.65 3.34 18.37
CA MET A 318 5.15 3.93 17.14
C MET A 318 3.94 4.83 17.42
N LEU A 319 2.93 4.34 18.15
CA LEU A 319 1.75 5.14 18.53
C LEU A 319 2.15 6.41 19.28
N GLU A 320 3.01 6.31 20.30
CA GLU A 320 3.45 7.48 21.06
C GLU A 320 4.21 8.48 20.17
N ARG A 321 5.03 7.99 19.25
CA ARG A 321 5.70 8.85 18.27
C ARG A 321 4.71 9.50 17.31
N TRP A 322 3.65 8.80 16.92
CA TRP A 322 2.59 9.31 16.06
C TRP A 322 1.74 10.39 16.75
N LYS A 323 1.43 10.22 18.04
CA LYS A 323 0.79 11.25 18.88
C LYS A 323 1.63 12.54 18.90
N GLN A 324 2.94 12.41 19.11
CA GLN A 324 3.85 13.56 19.07
C GLN A 324 3.88 14.23 17.69
N LEU A 325 3.89 13.44 16.62
CA LEU A 325 3.83 13.95 15.25
C LEU A 325 2.52 14.73 15.03
N ALA A 326 1.38 14.21 15.47
CA ALA A 326 0.09 14.91 15.35
C ALA A 326 0.14 16.30 16.01
N TYR A 327 0.61 16.37 17.26
CA TYR A 327 0.74 17.65 17.98
C TYR A 327 1.75 18.59 17.31
N TYR A 328 2.88 18.04 16.86
CA TYR A 328 3.89 18.80 16.15
C TYR A 328 3.34 19.42 14.86
N LEU A 329 2.61 18.65 14.05
CA LEU A 329 2.05 19.11 12.78
C LEU A 329 1.02 20.23 12.99
N ILE A 330 0.19 20.15 14.04
CA ILE A 330 -0.73 21.24 14.42
C ILE A 330 0.06 22.53 14.69
N VAL A 331 1.09 22.45 15.53
CA VAL A 331 1.86 23.63 15.91
C VAL A 331 2.63 24.18 14.72
N LYS A 332 3.41 23.34 14.02
CA LYS A 332 4.27 23.72 12.90
C LYS A 332 3.48 24.41 11.78
N TYR A 333 2.29 23.89 11.46
CA TYR A 333 1.52 24.26 10.27
C TYR A 333 0.19 25.00 10.54
N ASN A 334 0.02 25.58 11.74
CA ASN A 334 -1.18 26.35 12.08
C ASN A 334 -1.41 27.52 11.10
N ASP A 335 -2.67 27.78 10.75
CA ASP A 335 -3.09 28.87 9.86
C ASP A 335 -2.40 28.90 8.48
N MET A 336 -2.04 27.71 7.97
CA MET A 336 -1.28 27.52 6.73
C MET A 336 0.12 28.19 6.72
N ALA A 337 0.58 28.66 7.88
CA ALA A 337 1.92 29.17 8.07
C ALA A 337 2.89 28.01 8.35
N VAL A 338 4.19 28.31 8.35
CA VAL A 338 5.26 27.37 8.70
C VAL A 338 6.10 28.02 9.79
N LYS A 339 6.04 27.49 11.02
CA LYS A 339 6.86 27.99 12.13
C LYS A 339 8.33 27.59 11.91
N PRO A 340 9.30 28.50 12.03
CA PRO A 340 10.71 28.17 11.86
C PRO A 340 11.22 27.29 13.02
N GLU A 341 12.25 26.52 12.73
CA GLU A 341 12.87 25.61 13.68
C GLU A 341 14.38 25.62 13.53
N LYS A 342 15.03 25.39 14.65
CA LYS A 342 16.47 25.19 14.74
C LYS A 342 16.74 24.08 15.75
N ASP A 343 17.58 23.11 15.36
CA ASP A 343 17.98 21.97 16.21
C ASP A 343 16.78 21.19 16.80
N GLY A 344 15.73 20.99 15.99
CA GLY A 344 14.52 20.25 16.38
C GLY A 344 13.60 20.98 17.37
N LYS A 345 13.78 22.29 17.54
CA LYS A 345 12.93 23.13 18.40
C LYS A 345 12.38 24.32 17.63
N PHE A 346 11.12 24.66 17.91
CA PHE A 346 10.53 25.90 17.42
C PHE A 346 11.34 27.10 17.90
N GLU A 347 11.73 27.95 16.96
CA GLU A 347 12.45 29.17 17.29
C GLU A 347 11.56 30.13 18.10
N ARG A 348 12.20 30.86 19.02
CA ARG A 348 11.54 31.84 19.87
C ARG A 348 12.27 33.18 19.82
N THR A 349 11.53 34.25 20.05
CA THR A 349 12.11 35.58 20.28
C THR A 349 12.80 35.62 21.66
N PRO A 350 13.65 36.62 21.93
CA PRO A 350 14.27 36.79 23.26
C PRO A 350 13.26 36.86 24.42
N GLU A 351 12.04 37.34 24.15
CA GLU A 351 10.92 37.44 25.10
C GLU A 351 10.17 36.11 25.30
N GLY A 352 10.58 35.04 24.60
CA GLY A 352 9.99 33.70 24.70
C GLY A 352 8.77 33.47 23.81
N LEU A 353 8.37 34.44 22.98
CA LEU A 353 7.29 34.28 22.00
C LEU A 353 7.73 33.40 20.82
N GLY A 354 6.79 32.84 20.07
CA GLY A 354 7.12 32.12 18.83
C GLY A 354 7.75 33.06 17.79
N ALA A 355 8.82 32.63 17.12
CA ALA A 355 9.46 33.41 16.08
C ALA A 355 8.54 33.67 14.88
N LYS A 356 8.92 34.64 14.03
CA LYS A 356 8.14 35.04 12.85
C LYS A 356 7.95 33.83 11.92
N VAL A 357 6.69 33.52 11.63
CA VAL A 357 6.32 32.41 10.76
C VAL A 357 6.58 32.71 9.28
N LYS A 358 6.88 31.69 8.48
CA LYS A 358 6.87 31.76 7.02
C LYS A 358 5.44 31.56 6.51
N ARG A 359 5.04 32.35 5.51
CA ARG A 359 3.77 32.19 4.78
C ARG A 359 4.09 31.85 3.32
N PRO A 360 4.16 30.56 2.95
CA PRO A 360 4.73 30.16 1.66
C PRO A 360 3.88 30.56 0.45
N GLY A 361 2.59 30.87 0.62
CA GLY A 361 1.70 31.14 -0.50
C GLY A 361 1.35 29.86 -1.28
N PHE A 362 0.94 30.01 -2.54
CA PHE A 362 0.63 28.86 -3.40
C PHE A 362 1.91 28.18 -3.91
N PRO A 363 1.92 26.84 -4.05
CA PRO A 363 2.92 26.17 -4.88
C PRO A 363 2.92 26.74 -6.30
N GLU A 364 4.10 26.81 -6.91
CA GLU A 364 4.30 27.46 -8.20
C GLU A 364 3.46 26.82 -9.32
N SER A 365 3.36 25.49 -9.31
CA SER A 365 2.55 24.70 -10.24
C SER A 365 1.08 25.13 -10.23
N TYR A 366 0.50 25.29 -9.03
CA TYR A 366 -0.86 25.74 -8.81
C TYR A 366 -1.02 27.23 -9.16
N ALA A 367 -0.09 28.08 -8.72
CA ALA A 367 -0.12 29.52 -9.00
C ALA A 367 -0.15 29.81 -10.51
N ARG A 368 0.66 29.10 -11.31
CA ARG A 368 0.68 29.24 -12.78
C ARG A 368 -0.68 28.91 -13.41
N ARG A 369 -1.37 27.89 -12.90
CA ARG A 369 -2.70 27.49 -13.40
C ARG A 369 -3.78 28.46 -12.95
N LEU A 370 -3.72 28.91 -11.70
CA LEU A 370 -4.61 29.95 -11.18
C LEU A 370 -4.53 31.22 -12.03
N ILE A 371 -3.33 31.71 -12.33
CA ILE A 371 -3.16 32.91 -13.16
C ILE A 371 -3.64 32.67 -14.60
N LYS A 372 -3.39 31.49 -15.17
CA LYS A 372 -3.92 31.12 -16.50
C LYS A 372 -5.46 31.16 -16.54
N GLU A 373 -6.12 30.73 -15.48
CA GLU A 373 -7.58 30.73 -15.38
C GLU A 373 -8.15 32.13 -15.07
N THR A 374 -7.47 32.93 -14.26
CA THR A 374 -7.97 34.24 -13.83
C THR A 374 -7.59 35.40 -14.73
N GLY A 375 -6.61 35.21 -15.62
CA GLY A 375 -6.01 36.30 -16.39
C GLY A 375 -5.47 37.40 -15.47
N ASP A 376 -5.72 38.64 -15.85
CA ASP A 376 -5.18 39.84 -15.17
C ASP A 376 -5.84 40.14 -13.81
N LYS A 377 -6.93 39.44 -13.45
CA LYS A 377 -7.70 39.70 -12.21
C LYS A 377 -6.85 39.68 -10.94
N LEU A 378 -5.80 38.85 -10.90
CA LEU A 378 -4.93 38.67 -9.72
C LEU A 378 -3.55 39.31 -9.90
N LEU A 379 -3.31 40.04 -10.99
CA LEU A 379 -2.06 40.77 -11.18
C LEU A 379 -2.04 42.01 -10.26
N GLN A 380 -0.90 42.22 -9.61
CA GLN A 380 -0.67 43.47 -8.89
C GLN A 380 -0.42 44.60 -9.90
N PRO A 381 -0.90 45.83 -9.62
CA PRO A 381 -0.70 47.00 -10.48
C PRO A 381 0.76 47.32 -10.80
#